data_AF-A0A149USL3-F1
#
_entry.id   AF-A0A149USL3-F1
#
_cell.length_a   1.000
_cell.length_b   1.000
_cell.length_c   1.000
_cell.angle_alpha   90.00
_cell.angle_beta   90.00
_cell.angle_gamma   90.00
#
_symmetry.space_group_name_H-M   'P 1'
#
loop_
_entity.id
_entity.type
_entity.pdbx_description
1 polymer ?
#
loop_
_entity_poly.entity_id
_entity_poly.type
_entity_poly.pdbx_seq_one_letter_code
_entity_poly.pdbx_strand_id
1 'polypeptide(L)' 'MSSHAVAENLGFAARVALDQADTKILPVEMAREYLQMGARAIMQMWRDLEEQERVGQKALA' A
#
# COMPACT_ATOMS: atom_id res chain seq x y z
N MET A 1 10.13 5.52 -1.48
CA MET A 1 9.72 4.45 -2.42
C MET A 1 9.28 5.14 -3.71
N SER A 2 9.51 4.58 -4.90
CA SER A 2 8.98 5.19 -6.13
C SER A 2 7.46 5.01 -6.21
N SER A 3 6.75 5.90 -6.91
CA SER A 3 5.30 5.75 -7.13
C SER A 3 4.94 4.43 -7.80
N HIS A 4 5.80 3.93 -8.69
CA HIS A 4 5.65 2.62 -9.31
C HIS A 4 5.67 1.47 -8.29
N ALA A 5 6.68 1.45 -7.41
CA ALA A 5 6.79 0.42 -6.39
C ALA A 5 5.65 0.47 -5.35
N VAL A 6 5.11 1.66 -5.05
CA VAL A 6 3.90 1.79 -4.23
C VAL A 6 2.71 1.10 -4.92
N ALA A 7 2.49 1.38 -6.21
CA ALA A 7 1.39 0.80 -6.97
C ALA A 7 1.50 -0.74 -7.08
N GLU A 8 2.69 -1.27 -7.35
CA GLU A 8 2.92 -2.72 -7.39
C GLU A 8 2.60 -3.39 -6.05
N ASN A 9 3.08 -2.80 -4.94
CA ASN A 9 2.84 -3.32 -3.59
C ASN A 9 1.36 -3.32 -3.20
N LEU A 10 0.60 -2.31 -3.64
CA LEU A 10 -0.85 -2.31 -3.47
C LEU A 10 -1.52 -3.40 -4.32
N GLY A 11 -1.02 -3.64 -5.54
CA GLY A 11 -1.46 -4.74 -6.40
C GLY A 11 -1.29 -6.11 -5.74
N PHE A 12 -0.17 -6.35 -5.06
CA PHE A 12 0.03 -7.58 -4.29
C PHE A 12 -0.98 -7.75 -3.15
N ALA A 13 -1.27 -6.69 -2.38
CA ALA A 13 -2.28 -6.77 -1.34
C ALA A 13 -3.70 -6.97 -1.89
N ALA A 14 -4.05 -6.27 -2.99
CA ALA A 14 -5.32 -6.48 -3.69
C ALA A 14 -5.46 -7.91 -4.19
N ARG A 15 -4.36 -8.50 -4.70
CA ARG A 15 -4.35 -9.90 -5.13
C ARG A 15 -4.70 -10.85 -3.99
N VAL A 16 -4.16 -10.65 -2.79
CA VAL A 16 -4.49 -11.48 -1.61
C VAL A 16 -5.98 -11.38 -1.27
N ALA A 17 -6.56 -10.17 -1.31
CA ALA A 17 -7.99 -9.97 -1.03
C ALA A 17 -8.89 -10.67 -2.06
N LEU A 18 -8.54 -10.59 -3.35
CA LEU A 18 -9.28 -11.28 -4.41
C LEU A 18 -9.18 -12.81 -4.27
N ASP A 19 -7.97 -13.32 -4.01
CA ASP A 19 -7.73 -14.74 -3.83
C ASP A 19 -8.49 -15.30 -2.61
N GLN A 20 -8.58 -14.53 -1.52
CA GLN A 20 -9.38 -14.87 -0.35
C GLN A 20 -10.89 -14.89 -0.64
N ALA A 21 -11.40 -13.99 -1.50
CA ALA A 21 -12.80 -13.93 -1.90
C ALA A 21 -13.18 -15.07 -2.87
N ASP A 22 -12.30 -15.41 -3.80
CA ASP A 22 -12.54 -16.40 -4.86
C ASP A 22 -12.19 -17.85 -4.44
N THR A 23 -11.87 -18.10 -3.17
CA THR A 23 -11.34 -19.39 -2.66
C THR A 23 -10.08 -19.91 -3.39
N LYS A 24 -9.34 -19.01 -4.05
CA LYS A 24 -8.05 -19.31 -4.67
C LYS A 24 -6.96 -19.08 -3.62
N ILE A 25 -6.39 -20.16 -3.08
CA ILE A 25 -5.54 -20.04 -1.90
C ILE A 25 -4.07 -19.86 -2.33
N LEU A 26 -3.60 -18.62 -2.33
CA LEU A 26 -2.16 -18.34 -2.25
C LEU A 26 -1.59 -19.04 -0.99
N PRO A 27 -0.37 -19.59 -1.04
CA PRO A 27 0.30 -20.08 0.15
C PRO A 27 0.32 -19.00 1.24
N VAL A 28 0.05 -19.39 2.49
CA VAL A 28 -0.11 -18.44 3.62
C VAL A 28 1.10 -17.53 3.79
N GLU A 29 2.30 -18.04 3.56
CA GLU A 29 3.56 -17.30 3.66
C GLU A 29 3.63 -16.19 2.61
N MET A 30 3.27 -16.50 1.35
CA MET A 30 3.20 -15.51 0.27
C MET A 30 2.12 -14.47 0.53
N ALA A 31 0.93 -14.90 0.97
CA ALA A 31 -0.16 -13.98 1.29
C ALA A 31 0.25 -12.99 2.40
N ARG A 32 0.96 -13.48 3.42
CA ARG A 32 1.50 -12.64 4.49
C ARG A 32 2.52 -11.63 3.97
N GLU A 33 3.46 -12.06 3.12
CA GLU A 33 4.46 -11.16 2.54
C GLU A 33 3.80 -10.07 1.68
N TYR A 34 2.82 -10.44 0.85
CA TYR A 34 2.08 -9.52 -0.02
C TYR A 34 1.29 -8.49 0.78
N LEU A 35 0.63 -8.91 1.85
CA LEU A 35 -0.07 -8.01 2.77
C LEU A 35 0.91 -7.07 3.49
N GLN A 36 2.08 -7.55 3.90
CA GLN A 36 3.11 -6.70 4.52
C GLN A 36 3.66 -5.65 3.56
N MET A 37 3.86 -6.02 2.28
CA MET A 37 4.26 -5.07 1.23
C MET A 37 3.19 -3.99 1.03
N GLY A 38 1.93 -4.39 0.89
CA GLY A 38 0.82 -3.44 0.76
C GLY A 38 0.65 -2.53 1.97
N ALA A 39 0.77 -3.06 3.20
CA ALA A 39 0.70 -2.25 4.41
C ALA A 39 1.77 -1.16 4.46
N ARG A 40 3.01 -1.49 4.06
CA ARG A 40 4.10 -0.50 3.96
C ARG A 40 3.80 0.56 2.89
N ALA A 41 3.22 0.17 1.76
CA ALA A 41 2.82 1.09 0.71
C ALA A 41 1.72 2.06 1.18
N ILE A 42 0.70 1.57 1.87
CA ILE A 42 -0.38 2.40 2.46
C ILE A 42 0.20 3.39 3.47
N MET A 43 1.07 2.93 4.38
CA MET A 43 1.70 3.81 5.37
C MET A 43 2.58 4.88 4.71
N GLN A 44 3.27 4.56 3.61
CA GLN A 44 4.03 5.54 2.86
C GLN A 44 3.12 6.58 2.22
N MET A 45 2.05 6.16 1.53
CA MET A 45 1.08 7.08 0.93
C MET A 45 0.45 8.01 1.97
N TRP A 46 0.11 7.47 3.15
CA TRP A 46 -0.43 8.26 4.24
C TRP A 46 0.53 9.37 4.67
N ARG A 47 1.81 9.03 4.90
CA ARG A 47 2.84 10.03 5.26
C ARG A 47 3.05 11.07 4.15
N ASP A 48 2.98 10.66 2.89
CA ASP A 48 3.13 11.56 1.75
C ASP A 48 1.97 12.58 1.70
N LEU A 49 0.75 12.18 2.06
CA LEU A 49 -0.40 13.07 2.21
C LEU A 49 -0.22 14.05 3.38
N GLU A 50 0.19 13.56 4.56
CA GLU A 50 0.47 14.40 5.73
C GLU A 50 1.53 15.49 5.43
N GLU A 51 2.60 15.12 4.70
CA GLU A 51 3.63 16.08 4.31
C GLU A 51 3.11 17.12 3.30
N GLN A 52 2.29 16.71 2.33
CA GLN A 52 1.67 17.64 1.38
C GLN A 52 0.75 18.64 2.08
N GLU A 53 -0.07 18.18 3.03
CA GLU A 53 -0.92 19.05 3.84
C GLU A 53 -0.08 20.05 4.66
N ARG A 54 1.00 19.58 5.28
CA ARG A 54 1.91 20.43 6.07
C ARG A 54 2.61 21.49 5.22
N VAL A 55 3.05 21.14 4.02
CA VAL A 55 3.67 22.09 3.08
C VAL A 55 2.62 23.09 2.56
N GLY A 56 1.42 22.63 2.23
CA GLY A 56 0.31 23.48 1.80
C GLY A 56 -0.09 24.51 2.86
N GLN A 57 -0.17 24.10 4.13
CA GLN A 57 -0.46 25.01 5.25
C GLN A 57 0.63 26.08 5.43
N LYS A 58 1.91 25.73 5.27
CA LYS A 58 3.03 26.68 5.35
C LYS A 58 3.08 27.67 4.19
N ALA A 59 2.60 27.29 3.01
CA ALA A 59 2.58 28.18 1.84
C ALA A 59 1.46 29.24 1.92
N LEU A 60 0.45 29.01 2.78
CA LEU A 60 -0.70 29.89 2.99
C LEU A 60 -0.57 30.81 4.20
N ALA A 61 0.43 30.60 5.06
CA ALA A 61 0.72 31.38 6.27
C ALA A 61 1.86 32.38 6.03
#